data_AF-A0A7Y2J2X3-F1
#
_entry.id   AF-A0A7Y2J2X3-F1
#
_cell.length_a   1.000
_cell.length_b   1.000
_cell.length_c   1.000
_cell.angle_alpha   90.00
_cell.angle_beta   90.00
_cell.angle_gamma   90.00
#
_symmetry.space_group_name_H-M   'P 1'
#
loop_
_entity.id
_entity.type
_entity.pdbx_description
1 polymer ?
#
loop_
_entity_poly.entity_id
_entity_poly.type
_entity_poly.pdbx_seq_one_letter_code
_entity_poly.pdbx_strand_id
1 'polypeptide(L)'
;MTTLADTERAVGKALRDLAKCTGMRVFQRSLIWQEDDIVAEVRLHGLSETFLFAKPVDWDIWLWDILQTTNRMGRTVTRHWKTFTTPVPILERRNVRTPDPEAIAAAIRDHAQLWQGMLPDRVPRDFPAMFAARCGDERAWHFVLTEVIWHISDGRFEAAQEICETVLSGTCDSRFSLHATDYLETDAEGRHPHLTFFELALRHLERSGRIAPRPRPVI
;
A
#
# COMPACT_ATOMS: atom_id res chain seq x y z
N MET A 1 -8.20 -34.59 -7.80
CA MET A 1 -7.54 -33.46 -8.47
C MET A 1 -7.34 -32.37 -7.42
N THR A 2 -6.10 -31.96 -7.17
CA THR A 2 -5.79 -30.84 -6.26
C THR A 2 -6.21 -29.55 -6.94
N THR A 3 -7.03 -28.72 -6.29
CA THR A 3 -7.46 -27.45 -6.86
C THR A 3 -6.37 -26.38 -6.69
N LEU A 4 -6.44 -25.29 -7.48
CA LEU A 4 -5.58 -24.11 -7.27
C LEU A 4 -5.65 -23.63 -5.80
N ALA A 5 -6.85 -23.60 -5.22
CA ALA A 5 -7.07 -23.21 -3.83
C ALA A 5 -6.38 -24.15 -2.82
N ASP A 6 -6.30 -25.45 -3.12
CA ASP A 6 -5.60 -26.42 -2.27
C ASP A 6 -4.08 -26.20 -2.32
N THR A 7 -3.53 -25.97 -3.51
CA THR A 7 -2.11 -25.62 -3.70
C THR A 7 -1.77 -24.33 -2.97
N GLU A 8 -2.58 -23.28 -3.13
CA GLU A 8 -2.41 -21.99 -2.44
C GLU A 8 -2.42 -22.15 -0.91
N ARG A 9 -3.33 -22.98 -0.39
CA ARG A 9 -3.41 -23.29 1.04
C ARG A 9 -2.18 -24.07 1.53
N ALA A 10 -1.69 -25.02 0.73
CA ALA A 10 -0.49 -25.79 1.04
C ALA A 10 0.74 -24.88 1.09
N VAL A 11 0.89 -23.96 0.14
CA VAL A 11 1.97 -22.95 0.14
C VAL A 11 1.91 -22.11 1.41
N GLY A 12 0.74 -21.55 1.75
CA GLY A 12 0.59 -20.73 2.96
C GLY A 12 0.83 -21.50 4.26
N LYS A 13 0.65 -22.82 4.27
CA LYS A 13 1.04 -23.68 5.41
C LYS A 13 2.57 -23.84 5.47
N ALA A 14 3.20 -24.27 4.39
CA ALA A 14 4.66 -24.45 4.33
C ALA A 14 5.40 -23.14 4.65
N LEU A 15 4.91 -22.01 4.13
CA LEU A 15 5.48 -20.69 4.39
C LEU A 15 5.44 -20.30 5.87
N ARG A 16 4.36 -20.65 6.59
CA ARG A 16 4.26 -20.43 8.05
C ARG A 16 5.28 -21.23 8.83
N ASP A 17 5.57 -22.45 8.41
CA ASP A 17 6.59 -23.27 9.04
C ASP A 17 8.00 -22.71 8.79
N LEU A 18 8.28 -22.26 7.57
CA LEU A 18 9.55 -21.64 7.18
C LEU A 18 9.80 -20.25 7.80
N ALA A 19 8.74 -19.50 8.09
CA ALA A 19 8.83 -18.16 8.70
C ALA A 19 9.07 -18.17 10.22
N LYS A 20 9.07 -19.35 10.85
CA LYS A 20 9.33 -19.46 12.29
C LYS A 20 10.73 -18.92 12.59
N CYS A 21 10.83 -18.07 13.62
CA CYS A 21 12.08 -17.48 14.09
C CYS A 21 12.81 -16.54 13.11
N THR A 22 12.20 -16.14 11.98
CA THR A 22 12.83 -15.21 11.02
C THR A 22 12.52 -13.74 11.29
N GLY A 23 11.59 -13.45 12.21
CA GLY A 23 11.04 -12.10 12.42
C GLY A 23 9.97 -11.69 11.40
N MET A 24 9.79 -12.47 10.32
CA MET A 24 8.80 -12.21 9.28
C MET A 24 7.41 -12.71 9.68
N ARG A 25 6.37 -12.11 9.11
CA ARG A 25 4.96 -12.51 9.28
C ARG A 25 4.43 -13.08 7.98
N VAL A 26 3.65 -14.14 8.09
CA VAL A 26 2.94 -14.71 6.94
C VAL A 26 1.53 -14.14 6.87
N PHE A 27 1.14 -13.70 5.69
CA PHE A 27 -0.24 -13.37 5.36
C PHE A 27 -0.60 -14.04 4.03
N GLN A 28 -1.55 -14.99 4.08
CA GLN A 28 -1.91 -15.81 2.92
C GLN A 28 -0.68 -16.45 2.24
N ARG A 29 -0.28 -15.96 1.06
CA ARG A 29 0.84 -16.46 0.24
C ARG A 29 1.99 -15.46 0.19
N SER A 30 2.14 -14.68 1.26
CA SER A 30 3.11 -13.61 1.34
C SER A 30 3.93 -13.69 2.61
N LEU A 31 5.21 -13.32 2.49
CA LEU A 31 6.05 -12.96 3.63
C LEU A 31 6.11 -11.44 3.72
N ILE A 32 5.84 -10.94 4.91
CA ILE A 32 5.80 -9.52 5.24
C ILE A 32 6.75 -9.26 6.39
N TRP A 33 7.58 -8.25 6.28
CA TRP A 33 8.46 -7.82 7.37
C TRP A 33 8.72 -6.33 7.29
N GLN A 34 9.36 -5.82 8.34
CA GLN A 34 9.72 -4.42 8.45
C GLN A 34 11.16 -4.34 8.94
N GLU A 35 11.91 -3.43 8.34
CA GLU A 35 13.26 -3.02 8.75
C GLU A 35 13.24 -1.50 8.85
N ASP A 36 13.61 -1.00 10.03
CA ASP A 36 13.45 0.41 10.39
C ASP A 36 12.03 0.90 10.10
N ASP A 37 11.89 1.85 9.17
CA ASP A 37 10.64 2.46 8.73
C ASP A 37 10.24 2.00 7.32
N ILE A 38 10.81 0.93 6.78
CA ILE A 38 10.40 0.33 5.51
C ILE A 38 9.68 -1.00 5.80
N VAL A 39 8.49 -1.15 5.21
CA VAL A 39 7.75 -2.41 5.19
C VAL A 39 7.84 -3.06 3.82
N ALA A 40 8.08 -4.37 3.79
CA ALA A 40 8.18 -5.14 2.56
C ALA A 40 7.23 -6.34 2.56
N GLU A 41 6.87 -6.77 1.36
CA GLU A 41 6.11 -7.97 1.07
C GLU A 41 6.75 -8.70 -0.11
N VAL A 42 7.05 -9.99 0.06
CA VAL A 42 7.20 -10.90 -1.07
C VAL A 42 5.92 -11.72 -1.18
N ARG A 43 5.22 -11.56 -2.30
CA ARG A 43 3.93 -12.20 -2.58
C ARG A 43 4.04 -13.17 -3.76
N LEU A 44 3.40 -14.33 -3.64
CA LEU A 44 3.16 -15.21 -4.77
C LEU A 44 2.09 -14.63 -5.71
N HIS A 45 2.42 -14.48 -6.99
CA HIS A 45 1.49 -14.12 -8.04
C HIS A 45 1.18 -15.34 -8.91
N GLY A 46 -0.10 -15.70 -9.01
CA GLY A 46 -0.52 -16.98 -9.58
C GLY A 46 0.08 -18.14 -8.79
N LEU A 47 0.95 -18.93 -9.43
CA LEU A 47 1.77 -19.98 -8.80
C LEU A 47 3.20 -20.04 -9.35
N SER A 48 3.59 -19.09 -10.19
CA SER A 48 4.82 -19.18 -10.96
C SER A 48 5.76 -18.02 -10.73
N GLU A 49 5.37 -17.02 -9.93
CA GLU A 49 6.15 -15.80 -9.77
C GLU A 49 6.06 -15.26 -8.36
N THR A 50 7.15 -14.66 -7.88
CA THR A 50 7.16 -13.88 -6.64
C THR A 50 7.47 -12.43 -6.97
N PHE A 51 6.68 -11.54 -6.39
CA PHE A 51 6.81 -10.10 -6.53
C PHE A 51 7.23 -9.51 -5.19
N LEU A 52 8.26 -8.67 -5.21
CA LEU A 52 8.63 -7.84 -4.09
C LEU A 52 7.96 -6.47 -4.20
N PHE A 53 7.28 -6.09 -3.13
CA PHE A 53 6.80 -4.75 -2.88
C PHE A 53 7.49 -4.22 -1.62
N ALA A 54 7.86 -2.96 -1.60
CA ALA A 54 8.35 -2.31 -0.39
C ALA A 54 8.01 -0.82 -0.41
N LYS A 55 7.81 -0.25 0.77
CA LYS A 55 7.47 1.17 0.94
C LYS A 55 7.78 1.69 2.34
N PRO A 56 7.95 3.01 2.48
CA PRO A 56 7.93 3.66 3.77
C PRO A 56 6.64 3.37 4.57
N VAL A 57 6.79 3.11 5.87
CA VAL A 57 5.70 2.84 6.82
C VAL A 57 4.79 4.06 6.98
N ASP A 58 5.37 5.26 6.93
CA ASP A 58 4.66 6.53 7.07
C ASP A 58 3.63 6.76 5.96
N TRP A 59 3.83 6.21 4.76
CA TRP A 59 2.86 6.30 3.67
C TRP A 59 1.52 5.67 4.04
N ASP A 60 1.54 4.51 4.70
CA ASP A 60 0.29 3.90 5.19
C ASP A 60 -0.25 4.63 6.42
N ILE A 61 0.61 5.21 7.27
CA ILE A 61 0.16 6.02 8.40
C ILE A 61 -0.62 7.24 7.89
N TRP A 62 -0.10 7.94 6.88
CA TRP A 62 -0.80 9.05 6.24
C TRP A 62 -2.11 8.61 5.59
N LEU A 63 -2.10 7.48 4.88
CA LEU A 63 -3.33 6.94 4.30
C LEU A 63 -4.37 6.64 5.39
N TRP A 64 -3.98 5.97 6.47
CA TRP A 64 -4.88 5.63 7.55
C TRP A 64 -5.41 6.85 8.27
N ASP A 65 -4.60 7.89 8.41
CA ASP A 65 -5.00 9.14 9.05
C ASP A 65 -6.00 9.92 8.20
N ILE A 66 -5.74 10.04 6.90
CA ILE A 66 -6.67 10.64 5.93
C ILE A 66 -8.00 9.88 5.90
N LEU A 67 -7.94 8.54 5.93
CA LEU A 67 -9.13 7.68 5.97
C LEU A 67 -9.75 7.56 7.37
N GLN A 68 -9.15 8.17 8.40
CA GLN A 68 -9.63 8.18 9.79
C GLN A 68 -9.77 6.75 10.38
N THR A 69 -8.86 5.86 10.03
CA THR A 69 -8.84 4.44 10.44
C THR A 69 -7.80 4.12 11.51
N THR A 70 -6.91 5.06 11.81
CA THR A 70 -5.77 4.95 12.76
C THR A 70 -6.19 4.52 14.18
N ASN A 71 -7.40 4.84 14.63
CA ASN A 71 -7.89 4.53 15.99
C ASN A 71 -8.52 3.14 16.17
N ARG A 72 -8.75 2.35 15.11
CA ARG A 72 -9.50 1.09 15.23
C ARG A 72 -8.67 -0.17 15.22
N MET A 73 -7.37 -0.09 14.94
CA MET A 73 -6.66 -1.31 14.64
C MET A 73 -5.17 -1.28 15.03
N GLY A 74 -4.81 -2.00 16.10
CA GLY A 74 -3.45 -2.05 16.65
C GLY A 74 -2.35 -2.30 15.61
N ARG A 75 -1.21 -1.59 15.73
CA ARG A 75 -0.14 -1.53 14.72
C ARG A 75 0.55 -2.89 14.56
N THR A 76 0.34 -3.56 13.43
CA THR A 76 1.05 -4.81 13.07
C THR A 76 1.55 -4.71 11.65
N VAL A 77 2.75 -5.24 11.38
CA VAL A 77 3.38 -5.18 10.05
C VAL A 77 2.50 -5.72 8.91
N THR A 78 1.66 -6.74 9.16
CA THR A 78 0.76 -7.29 8.14
C THR A 78 -0.32 -6.31 7.67
N ARG A 79 -0.63 -5.25 8.41
CA ARG A 79 -1.65 -4.26 8.03
C ARG A 79 -1.24 -3.42 6.83
N HIS A 80 0.05 -3.24 6.62
CA HIS A 80 0.60 -2.52 5.48
C HIS A 80 0.27 -3.17 4.13
N TRP A 81 -0.29 -4.39 4.12
CA TRP A 81 -0.69 -5.10 2.91
C TRP A 81 -2.11 -5.68 3.01
N LYS A 82 -2.94 -5.12 3.91
CA LYS A 82 -4.38 -5.43 4.03
C LYS A 82 -5.22 -4.34 3.37
N THR A 83 -6.52 -4.31 3.67
CA THR A 83 -7.42 -3.21 3.28
C THR A 83 -6.87 -1.87 3.75
N PHE A 84 -7.04 -0.83 2.92
CA PHE A 84 -6.55 0.54 3.16
C PHE A 84 -5.01 0.60 3.21
N THR A 85 -4.38 0.16 2.13
CA THR A 85 -2.93 0.19 1.95
C THR A 85 -2.57 1.06 0.75
N THR A 86 -1.49 1.81 0.86
CA THR A 86 -0.93 2.60 -0.25
C THR A 86 -0.34 1.64 -1.29
N PRO A 87 -0.87 1.61 -2.53
CA PRO A 87 -0.32 0.73 -3.56
C PRO A 87 1.10 1.18 -3.93
N VAL A 88 2.00 0.25 -4.21
CA VAL A 88 3.35 0.57 -4.67
C VAL A 88 3.74 -0.39 -5.80
N PRO A 89 4.62 0.04 -6.71
CA PRO A 89 5.03 -0.77 -7.83
C PRO A 89 5.80 -2.03 -7.39
N ILE A 90 5.85 -3.00 -8.29
CA ILE A 90 6.70 -4.18 -8.13
C ILE A 90 8.16 -3.75 -8.30
N LEU A 91 8.97 -3.95 -7.26
CA LEU A 91 10.40 -3.60 -7.28
C LEU A 91 11.26 -4.74 -7.84
N GLU A 92 10.88 -5.98 -7.57
CA GLU A 92 11.56 -7.15 -8.12
C GLU A 92 10.58 -8.27 -8.42
N ARG A 93 10.82 -8.97 -9.52
CA ARG A 93 10.06 -10.14 -9.98
C ARG A 93 11.00 -11.33 -10.15
N ARG A 94 10.59 -12.49 -9.62
CA ARG A 94 11.31 -13.75 -9.81
C ARG A 94 10.38 -14.88 -10.22
N ASN A 95 10.87 -15.72 -11.12
CA ASN A 95 10.16 -16.93 -11.54
C ASN A 95 10.31 -18.05 -10.50
N VAL A 96 9.22 -18.74 -10.26
CA VAL A 96 9.10 -19.98 -9.48
C VAL A 96 8.73 -21.09 -10.46
N ARG A 97 9.71 -21.91 -10.84
CA ARG A 97 9.55 -22.95 -11.86
C ARG A 97 9.19 -24.30 -11.24
N THR A 98 8.19 -24.32 -10.38
CA THR A 98 7.76 -25.56 -9.70
C THR A 98 6.30 -25.49 -9.28
N PRO A 99 5.53 -26.58 -9.43
CA PRO A 99 4.19 -26.69 -8.86
C PRO A 99 4.20 -27.17 -7.40
N ASP A 100 5.36 -27.54 -6.85
CA ASP A 100 5.49 -28.06 -5.49
C ASP A 100 5.30 -26.95 -4.43
N PRO A 101 4.29 -27.06 -3.54
CA PRO A 101 4.00 -26.03 -2.54
C PRO A 101 5.16 -25.70 -1.60
N GLU A 102 5.97 -26.70 -1.22
CA GLU A 102 7.10 -26.50 -0.32
C GLU A 102 8.22 -25.73 -1.02
N ALA A 103 8.56 -26.10 -2.25
CA ALA A 103 9.52 -25.38 -3.07
C ALA A 103 9.05 -23.95 -3.42
N ILE A 104 7.74 -23.73 -3.65
CA ILE A 104 7.18 -22.39 -3.82
C ILE A 104 7.37 -21.57 -2.53
N ALA A 105 7.04 -22.12 -1.37
CA ALA A 105 7.22 -21.44 -0.09
C ALA A 105 8.70 -21.12 0.20
N ALA A 106 9.61 -22.03 -0.14
CA ALA A 106 11.04 -21.79 -0.07
C ALA A 106 11.47 -20.65 -1.01
N ALA A 107 10.98 -20.61 -2.25
CA ALA A 107 11.28 -19.53 -3.19
C ALA A 107 10.81 -18.15 -2.69
N ILE A 108 9.63 -18.07 -2.05
CA ILE A 108 9.14 -16.84 -1.41
C ILE A 108 10.09 -16.41 -0.29
N ARG A 109 10.50 -17.34 0.58
CA ARG A 109 11.44 -17.06 1.67
C ARG A 109 12.80 -16.61 1.14
N ASP A 110 13.35 -17.32 0.17
CA ASP A 110 14.68 -17.03 -0.37
C ASP A 110 14.69 -15.65 -1.07
N HIS A 111 13.62 -15.29 -1.77
CA HIS A 111 13.45 -13.94 -2.31
C HIS A 111 13.41 -12.89 -1.19
N ALA A 112 12.66 -13.12 -0.10
CA ALA A 112 12.62 -12.19 1.04
C ALA A 112 13.97 -12.05 1.73
N GLN A 113 14.69 -13.16 1.94
CA GLN A 113 16.03 -13.17 2.57
C GLN A 113 17.06 -12.39 1.77
N LEU A 114 16.93 -12.33 0.45
CA LEU A 114 17.82 -11.54 -0.41
C LEU A 114 17.61 -10.04 -0.29
N TRP A 115 16.56 -9.59 0.39
CA TRP A 115 16.33 -8.18 0.70
C TRP A 115 16.49 -7.87 2.19
N GLN A 116 16.63 -8.92 3.01
CA GLN A 116 16.74 -8.77 4.44
C GLN A 116 18.04 -8.04 4.81
N GLY A 117 17.93 -7.01 5.64
CA GLY A 117 19.04 -6.15 6.06
C GLY A 117 19.48 -5.13 5.00
N MET A 118 18.75 -5.01 3.88
CA MET A 118 19.06 -4.06 2.80
C MET A 118 17.89 -3.12 2.46
N LEU A 119 16.73 -3.27 3.11
CA LEU A 119 15.56 -2.44 2.77
C LEU A 119 15.83 -0.93 2.93
N PRO A 120 16.41 -0.44 4.03
CA PRO A 120 16.60 1.01 4.23
C PRO A 120 17.51 1.64 3.17
N ASP A 121 18.47 0.87 2.64
CA ASP A 121 19.46 1.34 1.67
C ASP A 121 19.00 1.22 0.21
N ARG A 122 18.15 0.22 -0.09
CA ARG A 122 17.77 -0.12 -1.47
C ARG A 122 16.39 0.35 -1.89
N VAL A 123 15.49 0.62 -0.94
CA VAL A 123 14.11 1.01 -1.26
C VAL A 123 14.05 2.54 -1.39
N PRO A 124 13.70 3.08 -2.57
CA PRO A 124 13.55 4.53 -2.73
C PRO A 124 12.45 5.06 -1.80
N ARG A 125 12.75 6.17 -1.11
CA ARG A 125 11.78 6.94 -0.31
C ARG A 125 11.01 7.96 -1.14
N ASP A 126 11.56 8.29 -2.31
CA ASP A 126 10.98 9.15 -3.32
C ASP A 126 10.10 8.31 -4.26
N PHE A 127 8.81 8.68 -4.39
CA PHE A 127 7.87 7.92 -5.22
C PHE A 127 8.25 7.93 -6.71
N PRO A 128 8.65 9.06 -7.35
CA PRO A 128 9.15 9.04 -8.72
C PRO A 128 10.30 8.05 -8.96
N ALA A 129 11.28 7.98 -8.07
CA ALA A 129 12.38 7.04 -8.13
C ALA A 129 11.90 5.60 -7.95
N MET A 130 10.96 5.35 -7.03
CA MET A 130 10.32 4.04 -6.85
C MET A 130 9.56 3.60 -8.12
N PHE A 131 8.78 4.51 -8.71
CA PHE A 131 8.03 4.25 -9.93
C PHE A 131 8.96 4.04 -11.12
N ALA A 132 10.08 4.77 -11.22
CA ALA A 132 11.09 4.57 -12.25
C ALA A 132 11.82 3.22 -12.12
N ALA A 133 12.04 2.75 -10.88
CA ALA A 133 12.68 1.47 -10.59
C ALA A 133 11.76 0.25 -10.75
N ARG A 134 10.47 0.45 -11.06
CA ARG A 134 9.50 -0.66 -11.20
C ARG A 134 9.96 -1.67 -12.25
N CYS A 135 9.71 -2.95 -11.99
CA CYS A 135 10.08 -4.03 -12.90
C CYS A 135 8.92 -4.55 -13.77
N GLY A 136 7.83 -3.79 -13.89
CA GLY A 136 6.63 -4.18 -14.64
C GLY A 136 5.94 -3.04 -15.39
N ASP A 137 4.99 -3.39 -16.26
CA ASP A 137 4.25 -2.45 -17.12
C ASP A 137 3.08 -1.76 -16.41
N GLU A 138 3.23 -1.53 -15.09
CA GLU A 138 2.21 -0.91 -14.28
C GLU A 138 1.98 0.53 -14.74
N ARG A 139 0.70 0.89 -14.87
CA ARG A 139 0.27 2.20 -15.36
C ARG A 139 0.31 3.23 -14.24
N ALA A 140 0.65 4.47 -14.57
CA ALA A 140 0.74 5.57 -13.62
C ALA A 140 -0.57 5.79 -12.83
N TRP A 141 -1.73 5.61 -13.48
CA TRP A 141 -3.03 5.77 -12.83
C TRP A 141 -3.28 4.83 -11.64
N HIS A 142 -2.50 3.75 -11.49
CA HIS A 142 -2.56 2.87 -10.31
C HIS A 142 -2.05 3.55 -9.03
N PHE A 143 -1.22 4.58 -9.16
CA PHE A 143 -0.41 5.10 -8.06
C PHE A 143 -0.66 6.58 -7.77
N VAL A 144 -1.69 7.20 -8.36
CA VAL A 144 -2.02 8.62 -8.12
C VAL A 144 -2.26 8.89 -6.62
N LEU A 145 -2.94 7.97 -5.93
CA LEU A 145 -3.10 8.04 -4.47
C LEU A 145 -1.75 8.02 -3.74
N THR A 146 -0.84 7.15 -4.19
CA THR A 146 0.50 7.01 -3.60
C THR A 146 1.33 8.26 -3.80
N GLU A 147 1.23 8.89 -4.97
CA GLU A 147 1.88 10.15 -5.27
C GLU A 147 1.39 11.26 -4.34
N VAL A 148 0.07 11.36 -4.12
CA VAL A 148 -0.52 12.29 -3.12
C VAL A 148 0.05 12.01 -1.72
N ILE A 149 0.03 10.75 -1.29
CA ILE A 149 0.56 10.35 0.02
C ILE A 149 2.03 10.72 0.17
N TRP A 150 2.84 10.46 -0.85
CA TRP A 150 4.24 10.81 -0.86
C TRP A 150 4.45 12.33 -0.75
N HIS A 151 3.72 13.14 -1.53
CA HIS A 151 3.77 14.60 -1.41
C HIS A 151 3.40 15.09 -0.01
N ILE A 152 2.36 14.52 0.61
CA ILE A 152 1.98 14.86 1.99
C ILE A 152 3.08 14.46 2.98
N SER A 153 3.66 13.26 2.84
CA SER A 153 4.74 12.78 3.71
C SER A 153 5.99 13.65 3.63
N ASP A 154 6.26 14.22 2.46
CA ASP A 154 7.42 15.06 2.16
C ASP A 154 7.16 16.56 2.39
N GLY A 155 5.99 16.92 2.93
CA GLY A 155 5.63 18.31 3.22
C GLY A 155 5.26 19.18 2.01
N ARG A 156 5.11 18.58 0.82
CA ARG A 156 4.72 19.26 -0.43
C ARG A 156 3.20 19.32 -0.58
N PHE A 157 2.54 20.03 0.33
CA PHE A 157 1.07 20.06 0.44
C PHE A 157 0.38 20.70 -0.77
N GLU A 158 0.98 21.72 -1.40
CA GLU A 158 0.44 22.35 -2.60
C GLU A 158 0.39 21.37 -3.78
N ALA A 159 1.44 20.58 -3.98
CA ALA A 159 1.48 19.55 -5.01
C ALA A 159 0.46 18.43 -4.73
N ALA A 160 0.32 18.02 -3.47
CA ALA A 160 -0.73 17.07 -3.08
C ALA A 160 -2.13 17.62 -3.38
N GLN A 161 -2.36 18.89 -3.07
CA GLN A 161 -3.61 19.58 -3.36
C GLN A 161 -3.91 19.60 -4.87
N GLU A 162 -2.94 20.02 -5.69
CA GLU A 162 -3.08 20.10 -7.14
C GLU A 162 -3.47 18.74 -7.75
N ILE A 163 -2.82 17.65 -7.32
CA ILE A 163 -3.16 16.31 -7.79
C ILE A 163 -4.59 15.94 -7.38
N CYS A 164 -4.98 16.17 -6.13
CA CYS A 164 -6.34 15.89 -5.69
C CYS A 164 -7.39 16.69 -6.49
N GLU A 165 -7.14 17.98 -6.74
CA GLU A 165 -8.06 18.84 -7.51
C GLU A 165 -8.16 18.41 -8.97
N THR A 166 -7.05 18.03 -9.61
CA THR A 166 -7.05 17.54 -10.99
C THR A 166 -7.73 16.17 -11.13
N VAL A 167 -7.65 15.29 -10.13
CA VAL A 167 -8.44 14.05 -10.09
C VAL A 167 -9.93 14.34 -9.94
N LEU A 168 -10.30 15.21 -8.99
CA LEU A 168 -11.71 15.53 -8.72
C LEU A 168 -12.37 16.30 -9.87
N SER A 169 -11.62 17.06 -10.66
CA SER A 169 -12.11 17.70 -11.89
C SER A 169 -12.20 16.74 -13.08
N GLY A 170 -11.71 15.50 -12.94
CA GLY A 170 -11.65 14.51 -14.02
C GLY A 170 -10.51 14.71 -15.02
N THR A 171 -9.58 15.62 -14.74
CA THR A 171 -8.41 15.89 -15.60
C THR A 171 -7.34 14.80 -15.48
N CYS A 172 -7.18 14.23 -14.29
CA CYS A 172 -6.27 13.12 -14.03
C CYS A 172 -7.04 11.80 -13.84
N ASP A 173 -6.72 10.76 -14.63
CA ASP A 173 -7.31 9.43 -14.48
C ASP A 173 -6.72 8.74 -13.24
N SER A 174 -7.54 8.61 -12.19
CA SER A 174 -7.27 7.71 -11.07
C SER A 174 -8.41 6.70 -10.97
N ARG A 175 -8.14 5.46 -11.37
CA ARG A 175 -9.12 4.35 -11.26
C ARG A 175 -9.10 3.68 -9.90
N PHE A 176 -8.29 4.18 -8.97
CA PHE A 176 -8.25 3.68 -7.62
C PHE A 176 -9.36 4.35 -6.79
N SER A 177 -10.35 3.56 -6.39
CA SER A 177 -11.51 4.02 -5.63
C SER A 177 -11.39 3.58 -4.17
N LEU A 178 -10.68 4.35 -3.36
CA LEU A 178 -10.81 4.26 -1.90
C LEU A 178 -11.78 5.32 -1.42
N HIS A 179 -12.69 4.89 -0.55
CA HIS A 179 -13.66 5.76 0.09
C HIS A 179 -13.74 5.45 1.57
N ALA A 180 -14.05 6.46 2.36
CA ALA A 180 -14.32 6.33 3.78
C ALA A 180 -15.34 7.37 4.25
N THR A 181 -15.95 7.10 5.39
CA THR A 181 -16.81 8.06 6.08
C THR A 181 -15.96 9.12 6.76
N ASP A 182 -16.29 10.39 6.55
CA ASP A 182 -15.69 11.51 7.27
C ASP A 182 -16.37 11.69 8.63
N TYR A 183 -15.76 11.16 9.68
CA TYR A 183 -16.30 11.21 11.04
C TYR A 183 -16.07 12.56 11.74
N LEU A 184 -15.32 13.47 11.13
CA LEU A 184 -14.98 14.77 11.73
C LEU A 184 -15.94 15.88 11.33
N GLU A 185 -16.78 15.66 10.31
CA GLU A 185 -17.78 16.62 9.85
C GLU A 185 -19.13 15.94 9.62
N THR A 186 -20.18 16.74 9.68
CA THR A 186 -21.53 16.35 9.30
C THR A 186 -22.06 17.26 8.21
N ASP A 187 -22.92 16.72 7.36
CA ASP A 187 -23.73 17.51 6.43
C ASP A 187 -24.82 18.33 7.16
N ALA A 188 -25.64 19.05 6.39
CA ALA A 188 -26.72 19.89 6.92
C ALA A 188 -27.78 19.07 7.69
N GLU A 189 -27.90 17.78 7.40
CA GLU A 189 -28.81 16.85 8.06
C GLU A 189 -28.16 16.12 9.25
N GLY A 190 -26.91 16.45 9.60
CA GLY A 190 -26.19 15.84 10.72
C GLY A 190 -25.60 14.46 10.41
N ARG A 191 -25.50 14.05 9.14
CA ARG A 191 -24.93 12.77 8.71
C ARG A 191 -23.45 12.93 8.35
N HIS A 192 -22.66 11.90 8.61
CA HIS A 192 -21.26 11.85 8.17
C HIS A 192 -21.18 11.50 6.68
N PRO A 193 -20.58 12.35 5.82
CA PRO A 193 -20.51 12.10 4.40
C PRO A 193 -19.54 10.95 4.09
N HIS A 194 -19.83 10.19 3.04
CA HIS A 194 -18.95 9.14 2.53
C HIS A 194 -18.21 9.66 1.30
N LEU A 195 -16.90 9.84 1.43
CA LEU A 195 -16.06 10.60 0.50
C LEU A 195 -14.97 9.73 -0.09
N THR A 196 -14.50 10.10 -1.28
CA THR A 196 -13.28 9.56 -1.89
C THR A 196 -12.05 9.91 -1.06
N PHE A 197 -10.97 9.15 -1.24
CA PHE A 197 -9.67 9.49 -0.68
C PHE A 197 -9.24 10.92 -1.03
N PHE A 198 -9.42 11.37 -2.28
CA PHE A 198 -8.96 12.69 -2.71
C PHE A 198 -9.75 13.82 -2.03
N GLU A 199 -11.05 13.65 -1.82
CA GLU A 199 -11.86 14.60 -1.02
C GLU A 199 -11.41 14.63 0.44
N LEU A 200 -11.15 13.46 1.03
CA LEU A 200 -10.67 13.34 2.41
C LEU A 200 -9.27 13.94 2.59
N ALA A 201 -8.37 13.74 1.63
CA ALA A 201 -7.02 14.28 1.66
C ALA A 201 -7.05 15.82 1.70
N LEU A 202 -7.86 16.44 0.84
CA LEU A 202 -8.01 17.90 0.84
C LEU A 202 -8.61 18.40 2.16
N ARG A 203 -9.66 17.76 2.68
CA ARG A 203 -10.24 18.12 3.99
C ARG A 203 -9.22 17.98 5.12
N HIS A 204 -8.40 16.93 5.08
CA HIS A 204 -7.34 16.69 6.06
C HIS A 204 -6.29 17.82 6.03
N LEU A 205 -5.85 18.23 4.83
CA LEU A 205 -4.90 19.33 4.66
C LEU A 205 -5.47 20.68 5.12
N GLU A 206 -6.74 20.96 4.84
CA GLU A 206 -7.43 22.16 5.30
C GLU A 206 -7.52 22.21 6.84
N ARG A 207 -7.96 21.11 7.47
CA ARG A 207 -8.11 21.00 8.93
C ARG A 207 -6.80 21.15 9.68
N SER A 208 -5.71 20.68 9.08
CA SER A 208 -4.37 20.80 9.66
C SER A 208 -3.73 22.17 9.40
N GLY A 209 -4.42 23.09 8.72
CA GLY A 209 -3.90 24.42 8.38
C GLY A 209 -2.76 24.39 7.36
N ARG A 210 -2.58 23.28 6.65
CA ARG A 210 -1.51 23.07 5.66
C ARG A 210 -1.82 23.67 4.31
N ILE A 211 -3.10 23.86 4.01
CA ILE A 211 -3.60 24.58 2.84
C ILE A 211 -4.75 25.50 3.25
N ALA A 212 -5.07 26.49 2.42
CA ALA A 212 -6.18 27.41 2.66
C ALA A 212 -7.53 26.66 2.57
N PRO A 213 -8.53 27.00 3.42
CA PRO A 213 -9.85 26.41 3.34
C PRO A 213 -10.50 26.68 1.97
N ARG A 214 -11.00 25.64 1.29
CA ARG A 214 -11.73 25.82 0.04
C ARG A 214 -13.20 26.23 0.29
N PRO A 215 -13.83 26.96 -0.64
CA PRO A 215 -15.27 27.20 -0.62
C PRO A 215 -16.00 25.85 -0.65
N ARG A 216 -16.85 25.59 0.36
CA ARG A 216 -17.66 24.37 0.36
C ARG A 216 -18.72 24.48 -0.73
N PRO A 217 -18.88 23.47 -1.61
CA PRO A 217 -20.03 23.44 -2.49
C PRO A 217 -21.29 23.41 -1.62
N VAL A 218 -22.23 24.30 -1.92
CA VAL A 218 -23.57 24.24 -1.33
C VAL A 218 -24.23 22.99 -1.93
N ILE A 219 -24.36 21.94 -1.12
CA ILE A 219 -25.08 20.71 -1.48
C ILE A 219 -26.57 20.93 -1.16
#